data_AF-A0A124F605-F1
#
_entry.id   AF-A0A124F605-F1
#
_cell.length_a   1.000
_cell.length_b   1.000
_cell.length_c   1.000
_cell.angle_alpha   90.00
_cell.angle_beta   90.00
_cell.angle_gamma   90.00
#
_symmetry.space_group_name_H-M   'P 1'
#
loop_
_entity.id
_entity.type
_entity.pdbx_description
1 polymer ?
#
loop_
_entity_poly.entity_id
_entity_poly.type
_entity_poly.pdbx_seq_one_letter_code
_entity_poly.pdbx_strand_id
1 'polypeptide(L)'
;MDANTNIDALRRKHKKIFIERAMGLYRPADDTPAAKEEWLNFLLKGNAAEEMIQLLKAKESQRENLLNKQPAQSEKNNHLNYLGTSTLAKPLKKLRSGIPVNIEANITNHGNTLWQSHSSHSINASYHWLNENGSSFQYDGVRTPLTKAIAPGETLQLTLKVTPPSHSGNYQLQLTLVHEGVCWFEERGFTPTTYPVYIEWCLPASTTRVLEEFAYGQDVWAKQEAVA
;
A
#
# COMPACT_ATOMS: atom_id res chain seq x y z
N MET A 1 -35.77 19.23 31.56
CA MET A 1 -34.74 20.04 30.86
C MET A 1 -33.70 19.03 30.39
N ASP A 2 -33.91 18.57 29.17
CA ASP A 2 -33.67 17.19 28.79
C ASP A 2 -32.31 17.06 28.12
N ALA A 3 -31.30 16.76 28.94
CA ALA A 3 -29.95 16.45 28.49
C ALA A 3 -29.81 14.98 28.04
N ASN A 4 -30.85 14.41 27.43
CA ASN A 4 -30.69 13.21 26.63
C ASN A 4 -30.30 13.66 25.23
N THR A 5 -29.06 14.14 25.07
CA THR A 5 -28.44 14.39 23.77
C THR A 5 -28.69 13.15 22.94
N ASN A 6 -29.67 13.26 22.05
CA ASN A 6 -30.42 12.13 21.53
C ASN A 6 -29.46 11.14 20.89
N ILE A 7 -29.11 10.09 21.64
CA ILE A 7 -28.08 9.11 21.26
C ILE A 7 -28.44 8.51 19.89
N ASP A 8 -29.73 8.39 19.60
CA ASP A 8 -30.22 7.93 18.31
C ASP A 8 -30.03 8.96 17.20
N ALA A 9 -30.15 10.26 17.48
CA ALA A 9 -29.82 11.32 16.52
C ALA A 9 -28.32 11.33 16.17
N LEU A 10 -27.44 11.11 17.17
CA LEU A 10 -26.00 11.00 16.96
C LEU A 10 -25.62 9.74 16.17
N ARG A 11 -26.23 8.60 16.51
CA ARG A 11 -26.06 7.33 15.78
C ARG A 11 -26.48 7.45 14.31
N ARG A 12 -27.62 8.11 14.04
CA ARG A 12 -28.09 8.37 12.68
C ARG A 12 -27.12 9.26 11.91
N LYS A 13 -26.64 10.35 12.52
CA LYS A 13 -25.69 11.28 11.88
C LYS A 13 -24.38 10.59 11.49
N HIS A 14 -23.77 9.82 12.39
CA HIS A 14 -22.52 9.13 12.10
C HIS A 14 -22.66 8.05 11.03
N LYS A 15 -23.75 7.26 11.07
CA LYS A 15 -24.03 6.23 10.06
C LYS A 15 -24.29 6.84 8.68
N LYS A 16 -24.98 7.99 8.60
CA LYS A 16 -25.20 8.71 7.35
C LYS A 16 -23.90 9.20 6.70
N ILE A 17 -22.99 9.78 7.49
CA ILE A 17 -21.66 10.19 7.01
C ILE A 17 -20.87 8.98 6.48
N PHE A 18 -20.93 7.85 7.17
CA PHE A 18 -20.28 6.62 6.74
C PHE A 18 -20.84 6.13 5.39
N ILE A 19 -22.17 6.12 5.23
CA ILE A 19 -22.85 5.71 3.99
C ILE A 19 -22.50 6.63 2.83
N GLU A 20 -22.50 7.95 3.04
CA GLU A 20 -22.13 8.92 2.00
C GLU A 20 -20.68 8.71 1.53
N ARG A 21 -19.76 8.44 2.45
CA ARG A 21 -18.37 8.12 2.10
C ARG A 21 -18.24 6.77 1.39
N ALA A 22 -18.93 5.74 1.87
CA ALA A 22 -18.90 4.41 1.25
C ALA A 22 -19.50 4.45 -0.18
N MET A 23 -20.65 5.07 -0.36
CA MET A 23 -21.27 5.20 -1.69
C MET A 23 -20.47 6.14 -2.60
N GLY A 24 -19.77 7.15 -2.07
CA GLY A 24 -18.84 7.97 -2.85
C GLY A 24 -17.60 7.20 -3.34
N LEU A 25 -17.07 6.28 -2.51
CA LEU A 25 -15.91 5.45 -2.85
C LEU A 25 -16.25 4.32 -3.81
N TYR A 26 -17.39 3.65 -3.62
CA TYR A 26 -17.81 2.49 -4.41
C TYR A 26 -18.78 2.84 -5.55
N ARG A 27 -19.24 4.10 -5.63
CA ARG A 27 -20.09 4.69 -6.68
C ARG A 27 -21.16 3.73 -7.25
N PRO A 28 -22.04 3.16 -6.40
CA PRO A 28 -22.99 2.14 -6.80
C PRO A 28 -23.99 2.69 -7.83
N ALA A 29 -24.53 1.81 -8.68
CA ALA A 29 -25.47 2.16 -9.76
C ALA A 29 -26.69 2.97 -9.29
N ASP A 30 -27.13 2.70 -8.07
CA ASP A 30 -28.27 3.32 -7.41
C ASP A 30 -27.79 4.32 -6.33
N ASP A 31 -26.93 5.28 -6.68
CA ASP A 31 -26.59 6.41 -5.79
C ASP A 31 -27.77 7.41 -5.67
N THR A 32 -28.92 6.87 -5.27
CA THR A 32 -30.17 7.59 -5.06
C THR A 32 -30.35 7.89 -3.58
N PRO A 33 -31.08 8.97 -3.23
CA PRO A 33 -31.45 9.24 -1.84
C PRO A 33 -32.18 8.08 -1.16
N ALA A 34 -32.98 7.30 -1.92
CA ALA A 34 -33.70 6.15 -1.41
C ALA A 34 -32.75 5.01 -0.98
N ALA A 35 -31.75 4.69 -1.81
CA ALA A 35 -30.76 3.67 -1.47
C ALA A 35 -29.91 4.05 -0.25
N LYS A 36 -29.57 5.34 -0.10
CA LYS A 36 -28.87 5.86 1.09
C LYS A 36 -29.69 5.65 2.36
N GLU A 37 -31.00 5.87 2.29
CA GLU A 37 -31.92 5.67 3.42
C GLU A 37 -32.10 4.19 3.77
N GLU A 38 -32.13 3.31 2.77
CA GLU A 38 -32.15 1.85 2.99
C GLU A 38 -30.90 1.37 3.73
N TRP A 39 -29.71 1.83 3.33
CA TRP A 39 -28.47 1.50 4.01
C TRP A 39 -28.38 2.10 5.42
N LEU A 40 -28.95 3.30 5.61
CA LEU A 40 -29.04 3.92 6.93
C LEU A 40 -29.89 3.06 7.87
N ASN A 41 -31.04 2.59 7.38
CA ASN A 41 -31.90 1.68 8.13
C ASN A 41 -31.25 0.31 8.35
N PHE A 42 -30.47 -0.19 7.38
CA PHE A 42 -29.70 -1.43 7.51
C PHE A 42 -28.70 -1.34 8.68
N LEU A 43 -27.89 -0.28 8.75
CA LEU A 43 -26.93 -0.11 9.85
C LEU A 43 -27.63 0.20 11.18
N LEU A 44 -28.74 0.94 11.17
CA LEU A 44 -29.51 1.24 12.39
C LEU A 44 -30.15 -0.01 13.01
N LYS A 45 -30.47 -1.03 12.20
CA LYS A 45 -30.95 -2.35 12.67
C LYS A 45 -29.87 -3.20 13.36
N GLY A 46 -28.62 -2.73 13.41
CA GLY A 46 -27.52 -3.39 14.12
C GLY A 46 -26.61 -4.24 13.23
N ASN A 47 -26.85 -4.25 11.92
CA ASN A 47 -25.98 -4.95 10.97
C ASN A 47 -24.63 -4.25 10.86
N ALA A 48 -23.59 -5.05 10.60
CA ALA A 48 -22.22 -4.60 10.57
C ALA A 48 -21.92 -3.76 9.30
N ALA A 49 -21.00 -2.80 9.43
CA ALA A 49 -20.58 -1.96 8.31
C ALA A 49 -19.83 -2.78 7.24
N GLU A 50 -19.15 -3.83 7.67
CA GLU A 50 -18.45 -4.79 6.83
C GLU A 50 -19.42 -5.51 5.89
N GLU A 51 -20.58 -5.95 6.39
CA GLU A 51 -21.61 -6.59 5.56
C GLU A 51 -22.16 -5.64 4.50
N MET A 52 -22.38 -4.38 4.86
CA MET A 52 -22.78 -3.35 3.89
C MET A 52 -21.72 -3.17 2.79
N ILE A 53 -20.44 -3.09 3.14
CA ILE A 53 -19.34 -2.96 2.17
C ILE A 53 -19.27 -4.19 1.26
N GLN A 54 -19.42 -5.39 1.81
CA GLN A 54 -19.42 -6.64 1.03
C GLN A 54 -20.59 -6.69 0.05
N LEU A 55 -21.78 -6.25 0.46
CA LEU A 55 -22.94 -6.20 -0.42
C LEU A 55 -22.81 -5.14 -1.52
N LEU A 56 -22.18 -3.99 -1.22
CA LEU A 56 -21.87 -2.98 -2.24
C LEU A 56 -20.91 -3.54 -3.31
N LYS A 57 -19.85 -4.23 -2.88
CA LYS A 57 -18.91 -4.93 -3.77
C LYS A 57 -19.59 -6.03 -4.59
N ALA A 58 -20.46 -6.82 -3.97
CA ALA A 58 -21.17 -7.91 -4.65
C ALA A 58 -22.13 -7.38 -5.74
N LYS A 59 -22.82 -6.26 -5.49
CA LYS A 59 -23.70 -5.60 -6.49
C LYS A 59 -22.91 -5.04 -7.67
N GLU A 60 -21.69 -4.55 -7.44
CA GLU A 60 -20.75 -4.14 -8.50
C GLU A 60 -20.32 -5.35 -9.35
N SER A 61 -19.89 -6.45 -8.72
CA SER A 61 -19.51 -7.69 -9.41
C SER A 61 -20.66 -8.33 -10.20
N GLN A 62 -21.91 -8.20 -9.75
CA GLN A 62 -23.08 -8.68 -10.50
C GLN A 62 -23.37 -7.83 -11.74
N ARG A 63 -23.12 -6.51 -11.70
CA ARG A 63 -23.27 -5.60 -12.85
C ARG A 63 -22.20 -5.84 -13.91
N GLU A 64 -20.95 -6.06 -13.50
CA GLU A 64 -19.88 -6.48 -14.41
C GLU A 64 -20.27 -7.77 -15.14
N ASN A 65 -20.86 -8.73 -14.43
CA ASN A 65 -21.35 -9.98 -15.02
C ASN A 65 -22.57 -9.82 -15.95
N LEU A 66 -23.47 -8.85 -15.69
CA LEU A 66 -24.63 -8.59 -16.58
C LEU A 66 -24.26 -7.84 -17.87
N LEU A 67 -23.24 -6.97 -17.84
CA LEU A 67 -22.77 -6.24 -19.02
C LEU A 67 -21.90 -7.14 -19.95
N ASN A 68 -21.34 -8.24 -19.42
CA ASN A 68 -20.43 -9.14 -20.12
C ASN A 68 -21.06 -10.46 -20.63
N LYS A 69 -22.30 -10.44 -21.16
CA LYS A 69 -22.85 -11.61 -21.87
C LYS A 69 -22.33 -11.73 -23.31
N GLN A 70 -21.09 -12.25 -23.45
CA GLN A 70 -20.62 -13.32 -24.37
C GLN A 70 -19.11 -13.17 -24.74
N PRO A 71 -18.32 -14.27 -24.82
CA PRO A 71 -18.08 -15.24 -23.76
C PRO A 71 -16.57 -15.60 -23.56
N ALA A 72 -16.18 -15.90 -22.32
CA ALA A 72 -15.24 -16.97 -21.91
C ALA A 72 -13.79 -17.08 -22.49
N GLN A 73 -13.29 -16.15 -23.31
CA GLN A 73 -11.88 -16.17 -23.79
C GLN A 73 -10.99 -15.07 -23.21
N SER A 74 -11.53 -13.93 -22.76
CA SER A 74 -10.70 -12.80 -22.29
C SER A 74 -10.13 -12.99 -20.88
N GLU A 75 -10.84 -13.67 -19.98
CA GLU A 75 -10.35 -13.89 -18.61
C GLU A 75 -9.20 -14.91 -18.54
N LYS A 76 -9.17 -15.89 -19.46
CA LYS A 76 -8.05 -16.82 -19.59
C LYS A 76 -6.81 -16.19 -20.21
N ASN A 77 -6.89 -15.00 -20.80
CA ASN A 77 -5.71 -14.31 -21.34
C ASN A 77 -5.25 -13.14 -20.46
N ASN A 78 -6.10 -12.63 -19.57
CA ASN A 78 -5.77 -11.46 -18.74
C ASN A 78 -4.70 -11.71 -17.67
N HIS A 79 -4.51 -12.95 -17.20
CA HIS A 79 -3.41 -13.27 -16.27
C HIS A 79 -2.04 -13.26 -16.98
N LEU A 80 -2.01 -13.51 -18.29
CA LEU A 80 -0.78 -13.43 -19.08
C LEU A 80 -0.28 -11.98 -19.23
N ASN A 81 -1.15 -10.99 -19.02
CA ASN A 81 -0.79 -9.58 -19.23
C ASN A 81 0.22 -9.07 -18.20
N TYR A 82 0.22 -9.65 -16.99
CA TYR A 82 0.98 -9.14 -15.82
C TYR A 82 2.12 -10.07 -15.41
N LEU A 83 2.40 -11.12 -16.19
CA LEU A 83 3.49 -12.04 -15.88
C LEU A 83 4.82 -11.30 -15.94
N GLY A 84 5.63 -11.49 -14.91
CA GLY A 84 6.90 -10.82 -14.81
C GLY A 84 7.67 -11.21 -13.56
N THR A 85 8.88 -10.69 -13.50
CA THR A 85 9.76 -10.83 -12.35
C THR A 85 10.41 -9.50 -12.05
N SER A 86 10.64 -9.22 -10.77
CA SER A 86 11.47 -8.09 -10.33
C SER A 86 12.67 -8.60 -9.55
N THR A 87 13.84 -8.01 -9.77
CA THR A 87 15.04 -8.32 -9.00
C THR A 87 15.78 -7.05 -8.60
N LEU A 88 16.47 -7.06 -7.46
CA LEU A 88 17.42 -6.02 -7.11
C LEU A 88 18.70 -6.16 -7.92
N ALA A 89 19.23 -5.05 -8.44
CA ALA A 89 20.51 -5.03 -9.12
C ALA A 89 21.69 -5.24 -8.14
N LYS A 90 21.51 -4.84 -6.87
CA LYS A 90 22.52 -4.95 -5.80
C LYS A 90 21.87 -5.51 -4.53
N PRO A 91 22.57 -6.38 -3.77
CA PRO A 91 22.01 -6.95 -2.55
C PRO A 91 21.74 -5.87 -1.50
N LEU A 92 20.55 -5.90 -0.92
CA LEU A 92 20.11 -4.94 0.09
C LEU A 92 19.93 -5.66 1.43
N LYS A 93 20.98 -5.67 2.26
CA LYS A 93 20.95 -6.39 3.54
C LYS A 93 20.46 -5.55 4.71
N LYS A 94 20.61 -4.23 4.62
CA LYS A 94 20.56 -3.35 5.78
C LYS A 94 20.16 -1.93 5.41
N LEU A 95 19.22 -1.36 6.14
CA LEU A 95 18.74 0.02 5.96
C LEU A 95 18.57 0.72 7.31
N ARG A 96 18.43 2.04 7.29
CA ARG A 96 18.15 2.83 8.50
C ARG A 96 16.67 3.17 8.57
N SER A 97 16.10 3.05 9.77
CA SER A 97 14.69 3.26 10.04
C SER A 97 14.20 4.63 9.54
N GLY A 98 13.15 4.63 8.72
CA GLY A 98 12.49 5.85 8.24
C GLY A 98 13.28 6.73 7.27
N ILE A 99 14.53 6.39 6.91
CA ILE A 99 15.34 7.19 5.98
C ILE A 99 15.14 6.67 4.55
N PRO A 100 14.54 7.46 3.63
CA PRO A 100 14.36 7.04 2.26
C PRO A 100 15.69 6.77 1.56
N VAL A 101 15.77 5.70 0.80
CA VAL A 101 16.92 5.28 0.01
C VAL A 101 16.52 5.03 -1.44
N ASN A 102 17.46 5.22 -2.35
CA ASN A 102 17.30 4.84 -3.75
C ASN A 102 17.92 3.46 -3.97
N ILE A 103 17.14 2.54 -4.55
CA ILE A 103 17.58 1.20 -4.91
C ILE A 103 17.43 0.98 -6.41
N GLU A 104 18.33 0.21 -7.00
CA GLU A 104 18.25 -0.19 -8.41
C GLU A 104 17.56 -1.56 -8.50
N ALA A 105 16.52 -1.65 -9.32
CA ALA A 105 15.83 -2.91 -9.61
C ALA A 105 15.69 -3.13 -11.10
N ASN A 106 15.73 -4.39 -11.51
CA ASN A 106 15.42 -4.86 -12.84
C ASN A 106 14.02 -5.46 -12.84
N ILE A 107 13.16 -4.94 -13.72
CA ILE A 107 11.80 -5.42 -13.92
C ILE A 107 11.75 -6.05 -15.30
N THR A 108 11.37 -7.32 -15.37
CA THR A 108 11.24 -8.06 -16.63
C THR A 108 9.77 -8.35 -16.91
N ASN A 109 9.34 -8.02 -18.12
CA ASN A 109 8.01 -8.33 -18.61
C ASN A 109 8.00 -9.71 -19.27
N HIS A 110 7.37 -10.68 -18.62
CA HIS A 110 7.13 -12.02 -19.17
C HIS A 110 5.71 -12.17 -19.73
N GLY A 111 4.95 -11.09 -19.72
CA GLY A 111 3.59 -11.04 -20.23
C GLY A 111 3.55 -10.75 -21.72
N ASN A 112 2.34 -10.61 -22.23
CA ASN A 112 2.06 -10.37 -23.65
C ASN A 112 1.57 -8.93 -23.95
N THR A 113 1.59 -8.03 -22.96
CA THR A 113 1.18 -6.63 -23.11
C THR A 113 2.33 -5.67 -22.85
N LEU A 114 2.25 -4.48 -23.43
CA LEU A 114 3.18 -3.39 -23.17
C LEU A 114 2.89 -2.75 -21.82
N TRP A 115 3.89 -2.65 -20.94
CA TRP A 115 3.75 -1.96 -19.65
C TRP A 115 4.28 -0.54 -19.74
N GLN A 116 3.48 0.45 -19.32
CA GLN A 116 3.84 1.85 -19.43
C GLN A 116 3.10 2.72 -18.41
N SER A 117 3.73 3.83 -18.02
CA SER A 117 3.10 4.83 -17.18
C SER A 117 2.40 5.88 -18.06
N HIS A 118 1.06 5.89 -18.04
CA HIS A 118 0.20 6.89 -18.72
C HIS A 118 -0.63 7.69 -17.72
N SER A 119 -1.24 8.80 -18.15
CA SER A 119 -2.02 9.69 -17.26
C SER A 119 -3.28 9.05 -16.67
N SER A 120 -3.86 8.06 -17.35
CA SER A 120 -4.99 7.26 -16.85
C SER A 120 -4.54 5.81 -16.65
N HIS A 121 -4.74 5.25 -15.45
CA HIS A 121 -4.36 3.88 -15.09
C HIS A 121 -2.88 3.57 -15.37
N SER A 122 -1.96 4.40 -14.84
CA SER A 122 -0.53 4.18 -15.01
C SER A 122 -0.09 2.85 -14.42
N ILE A 123 0.82 2.14 -15.09
CA ILE A 123 1.61 1.11 -14.45
C ILE A 123 2.80 1.78 -13.76
N ASN A 124 2.97 1.55 -12.46
CA ASN A 124 4.07 2.07 -11.66
C ASN A 124 4.82 0.93 -10.97
N ALA A 125 6.13 1.06 -10.83
CA ALA A 125 6.89 0.20 -9.94
C ALA A 125 6.67 0.64 -8.49
N SER A 126 6.59 -0.34 -7.58
CA SER A 126 6.44 -0.08 -6.15
C SER A 126 6.97 -1.27 -5.33
N TYR A 127 6.59 -1.33 -4.06
CA TYR A 127 7.06 -2.34 -3.13
C TYR A 127 6.10 -2.50 -1.96
N HIS A 128 6.22 -3.64 -1.30
CA HIS A 128 5.61 -3.95 -0.02
C HIS A 128 6.68 -4.19 1.03
N TRP A 129 6.45 -3.71 2.24
CA TRP A 129 7.17 -4.20 3.41
C TRP A 129 6.37 -5.30 4.06
N LEU A 130 7.02 -6.43 4.28
CA LEU A 130 6.48 -7.57 4.99
C LEU A 130 7.23 -7.73 6.32
N ASN A 131 6.53 -8.23 7.33
CA ASN A 131 7.14 -8.72 8.56
C ASN A 131 8.02 -9.94 8.26
N GLU A 132 8.89 -10.31 9.21
CA GLU A 132 9.75 -11.50 9.09
C GLU A 132 8.96 -12.79 8.79
N ASN A 133 7.73 -12.90 9.28
CA ASN A 133 6.82 -14.03 9.02
C ASN A 133 6.09 -13.98 7.66
N GLY A 134 6.37 -12.98 6.82
CA GLY A 134 5.74 -12.79 5.51
C GLY A 134 4.38 -12.09 5.52
N SER A 135 3.82 -11.76 6.68
CA SER A 135 2.60 -10.95 6.76
C SER A 135 2.86 -9.50 6.33
N SER A 136 1.86 -8.84 5.75
CA SER A 136 2.00 -7.44 5.35
C SER A 136 2.26 -6.52 6.55
N PHE A 137 3.36 -5.76 6.51
CA PHE A 137 3.63 -4.66 7.43
C PHE A 137 3.18 -3.32 6.83
N GLN A 138 3.55 -3.08 5.57
CA GLN A 138 3.10 -1.96 4.76
C GLN A 138 2.86 -2.45 3.33
N TYR A 139 1.59 -2.48 2.93
CA TYR A 139 1.16 -2.90 1.60
C TYR A 139 1.18 -1.78 0.56
N ASP A 140 1.43 -0.54 0.96
CA ASP A 140 1.36 0.59 0.05
C ASP A 140 2.68 1.36 0.04
N GLY A 141 3.56 0.97 -0.90
CA GLY A 141 4.87 1.59 -1.12
C GLY A 141 4.81 2.87 -1.96
N VAL A 142 5.95 3.53 -2.13
CA VAL A 142 6.02 4.72 -2.99
C VAL A 142 5.91 4.31 -4.47
N ARG A 143 5.13 5.07 -5.26
CA ARG A 143 5.02 4.87 -6.72
C ARG A 143 6.22 5.45 -7.44
N THR A 144 6.85 4.64 -8.28
CA THR A 144 7.92 5.05 -9.19
C THR A 144 7.43 4.82 -10.62
N PRO A 145 7.15 5.89 -11.38
CA PRO A 145 6.80 5.77 -12.79
C PRO A 145 7.90 5.06 -13.58
N LEU A 146 7.50 4.27 -14.57
CA LEU A 146 8.42 3.64 -15.50
C LEU A 146 9.03 4.74 -16.39
N THR A 147 10.36 4.77 -16.49
CA THR A 147 11.09 5.76 -17.31
C THR A 147 10.90 5.54 -18.81
N LYS A 148 10.57 4.31 -19.21
CA LYS A 148 10.17 3.92 -20.56
C LYS A 148 9.18 2.76 -20.48
N ALA A 149 8.45 2.53 -21.57
CA ALA A 149 7.63 1.34 -21.70
C ALA A 149 8.49 0.06 -21.69
N ILE A 150 7.92 -1.04 -21.21
CA ILE A 150 8.56 -2.36 -21.16
C ILE A 150 7.74 -3.29 -22.04
N ALA A 151 8.26 -3.63 -23.22
CA ALA A 151 7.58 -4.55 -24.12
C ALA A 151 7.67 -6.01 -23.60
N PRO A 152 6.81 -6.92 -24.08
CA PRO A 152 6.95 -8.36 -23.82
C PRO A 152 8.37 -8.86 -24.05
N GLY A 153 8.93 -9.57 -23.06
CA GLY A 153 10.30 -10.10 -23.06
C GLY A 153 11.39 -9.09 -22.69
N GLU A 154 11.07 -7.81 -22.53
CA GLU A 154 12.07 -6.79 -22.19
C GLU A 154 12.29 -6.66 -20.68
N THR A 155 13.47 -6.15 -20.34
CA THR A 155 13.83 -5.78 -18.97
C THR A 155 14.13 -4.28 -18.89
N LEU A 156 13.57 -3.62 -17.87
CA LEU A 156 13.87 -2.24 -17.51
C LEU A 156 14.61 -2.19 -16.18
N GLN A 157 15.75 -1.52 -16.17
CA GLN A 157 16.40 -1.09 -14.94
C GLN A 157 15.79 0.24 -14.48
N LEU A 158 15.36 0.29 -13.22
CA LEU A 158 14.71 1.45 -12.62
C LEU A 158 15.31 1.74 -11.24
N THR A 159 15.40 3.03 -10.91
CA THR A 159 15.75 3.48 -9.55
C THR A 159 14.47 3.75 -8.76
N LEU A 160 14.19 2.94 -7.73
CA LEU A 160 13.03 3.11 -6.86
C LEU A 160 13.42 3.84 -5.58
N LYS A 161 12.56 4.76 -5.14
CA LYS A 161 12.66 5.39 -3.82
C LYS A 161 11.93 4.53 -2.78
N VAL A 162 12.69 3.87 -1.90
CA VAL A 162 12.16 3.02 -0.83
C VAL A 162 12.28 3.74 0.50
N THR A 163 11.19 3.79 1.26
CA THR A 163 11.18 4.31 2.63
C THR A 163 11.08 3.13 3.59
N PRO A 164 12.11 2.86 4.40
CA PRO A 164 12.09 1.77 5.36
C PRO A 164 11.12 2.02 6.52
N PRO A 165 10.62 0.96 7.19
CA PRO A 165 9.87 1.08 8.43
C PRO A 165 10.56 1.99 9.46
N SER A 166 9.77 2.68 10.27
CA SER A 166 10.29 3.54 11.35
C SER A 166 10.84 2.76 12.55
N HIS A 167 10.54 1.46 12.64
CA HIS A 167 10.97 0.60 13.73
C HIS A 167 12.09 -0.32 13.25
N SER A 168 13.14 -0.46 14.08
CA SER A 168 14.20 -1.42 13.83
C SER A 168 13.70 -2.86 13.92
N GLY A 169 14.31 -3.77 13.18
CA GLY A 169 13.96 -5.19 13.18
C GLY A 169 14.23 -5.86 11.84
N ASN A 170 13.87 -7.14 11.75
CA ASN A 170 13.92 -7.90 10.50
C ASN A 170 12.63 -7.71 9.71
N TYR A 171 12.76 -7.32 8.46
CA TYR A 171 11.66 -7.17 7.52
C TYR A 171 12.01 -7.83 6.20
N GLN A 172 11.01 -7.97 5.34
CA GLN A 172 11.23 -8.37 3.96
C GLN A 172 10.72 -7.28 3.02
N LEU A 173 11.53 -6.91 2.04
CA LEU A 173 11.17 -5.99 0.97
C LEU A 173 10.73 -6.81 -0.24
N GLN A 174 9.47 -6.70 -0.63
CA GLN A 174 8.93 -7.33 -1.83
C GLN A 174 8.79 -6.26 -2.91
N LEU A 175 9.50 -6.42 -4.03
CA LEU A 175 9.39 -5.49 -5.16
C LEU A 175 8.26 -5.94 -6.09
N THR A 176 7.42 -5.01 -6.53
CA THR A 176 6.29 -5.33 -7.42
C THR A 176 5.92 -4.13 -8.31
N LEU A 177 4.84 -4.28 -9.07
CA LEU A 177 4.22 -3.22 -9.86
C LEU A 177 2.74 -3.10 -9.50
N VAL A 178 2.19 -1.92 -9.75
CA VAL A 178 0.77 -1.63 -9.62
C VAL A 178 0.25 -1.08 -10.93
N HIS A 179 -0.92 -1.55 -11.35
CA HIS A 179 -1.72 -0.91 -12.37
C HIS A 179 -2.77 -0.07 -11.66
N GLU A 180 -2.58 1.25 -11.64
CA GLU A 180 -3.40 2.16 -10.83
C GLU A 180 -4.89 2.00 -11.13
N GLY A 181 -5.69 1.80 -10.07
CA GLY A 181 -7.14 1.59 -10.17
C GLY A 181 -7.56 0.21 -10.70
N VAL A 182 -6.62 -0.70 -10.98
CA VAL A 182 -6.90 -2.03 -11.56
C VAL A 182 -6.48 -3.16 -10.63
N CYS A 183 -5.18 -3.30 -10.37
CA CYS A 183 -4.65 -4.38 -9.53
C CYS A 183 -3.18 -4.19 -9.17
N TRP A 184 -2.75 -4.93 -8.16
CA TRP A 184 -1.34 -5.22 -7.97
C TRP A 184 -0.93 -6.39 -8.88
N PHE A 185 0.32 -6.37 -9.33
CA PHE A 185 0.78 -7.33 -10.34
C PHE A 185 0.86 -8.75 -9.78
N GLU A 186 1.23 -8.91 -8.51
CA GLU A 186 1.31 -10.23 -7.86
C GLU A 186 -0.05 -10.93 -7.75
N GLU A 187 -1.14 -10.17 -7.70
CA GLU A 187 -2.51 -10.70 -7.72
C GLU A 187 -2.87 -11.33 -9.08
N ARG A 188 -2.10 -11.01 -10.12
CA ARG A 188 -2.33 -11.40 -11.52
C ARG A 188 -1.22 -12.29 -12.09
N GLY A 189 -0.35 -12.85 -11.24
CA GLY A 189 0.66 -13.83 -11.65
C GLY A 189 2.08 -13.27 -11.84
N PHE A 190 2.31 -12.00 -11.54
CA PHE A 190 3.67 -11.51 -11.37
C PHE A 190 4.33 -12.24 -10.21
N THR A 191 5.62 -12.54 -10.37
CA THR A 191 6.42 -13.25 -9.37
C THR A 191 7.41 -12.28 -8.75
N PRO A 192 7.00 -11.57 -7.69
CA PRO A 192 7.88 -10.61 -7.04
C PRO A 192 8.98 -11.34 -6.27
N THR A 193 10.21 -10.82 -6.34
CA THR A 193 11.29 -11.31 -5.47
C THR A 193 11.24 -10.57 -4.14
N THR A 194 11.33 -11.33 -3.06
CA THR A 194 11.35 -10.81 -1.70
C THR A 194 12.77 -10.86 -1.12
N TYR A 195 13.20 -9.78 -0.49
CA TYR A 195 14.54 -9.60 0.05
C TYR A 195 14.52 -9.40 1.56
N PRO A 196 15.24 -10.22 2.35
CA PRO A 196 15.38 -9.96 3.78
C PRO A 196 16.23 -8.71 3.99
N VAL A 197 15.72 -7.75 4.78
CA VAL A 197 16.40 -6.50 5.10
C VAL A 197 16.33 -6.28 6.60
N TYR A 198 17.50 -6.08 7.22
CA TYR A 198 17.58 -5.62 8.60
C TYR A 198 17.44 -4.10 8.66
N ILE A 199 16.45 -3.62 9.39
CA ILE A 199 16.23 -2.20 9.65
C ILE A 199 16.94 -1.85 10.95
N GLU A 200 17.96 -1.02 10.84
CA GLU A 200 18.63 -0.44 11.99
C GLU A 200 17.89 0.76 12.53
N TRP A 201 17.92 0.88 13.86
CA TRP A 201 17.53 2.10 14.52
C TRP A 201 18.47 3.23 14.09
N CYS A 202 17.90 4.30 13.53
CA CYS A 202 18.58 5.58 13.43
C CYS A 202 18.09 6.53 14.53
N LEU A 203 19.00 7.00 15.39
CA LEU A 203 18.69 8.12 16.26
C LEU A 203 18.41 9.37 15.40
N PRO A 204 17.42 10.20 15.75
CA PRO A 204 17.28 11.53 15.17
C PRO A 204 18.58 12.32 15.36
N ALA A 205 18.97 13.14 14.37
CA ALA A 205 20.20 13.94 14.44
C ALA A 205 20.27 14.83 15.70
N SER A 206 19.11 15.30 16.18
CA SER A 206 19.00 16.05 17.44
C SER A 206 19.38 15.22 18.66
N THR A 207 19.03 13.94 18.71
CA THR A 207 19.36 13.04 19.80
C THR A 207 20.84 12.65 19.78
N THR A 208 21.42 12.45 18.60
CA THR A 208 22.86 12.19 18.46
C THR A 208 23.69 13.33 19.04
N ARG A 209 23.34 14.58 18.71
CA ARG A 209 24.05 15.76 19.22
C ARG A 209 23.97 15.88 20.74
N VAL A 210 22.79 15.62 21.32
CA VAL A 210 22.62 15.63 22.78
C VAL A 210 23.49 14.56 23.44
N LEU A 211 23.54 13.34 22.88
CA LEU A 211 24.39 12.27 23.42
C LEU A 211 25.89 12.57 23.29
N GLU A 212 26.33 13.19 22.19
CA GLU A 212 27.71 13.65 22.02
C GLU A 212 28.09 14.72 23.05
N GLU A 213 27.22 15.70 23.28
CA GLU A 213 27.41 16.73 24.31
C GLU A 213 27.47 16.11 25.72
N PHE A 214 26.63 15.12 26.02
CA PHE A 214 26.68 14.37 27.28
C PHE A 214 27.97 13.56 27.44
N ALA A 215 28.41 12.84 26.40
CA ALA A 215 29.65 12.05 26.44
C ALA A 215 30.88 12.94 26.63
N TYR A 216 30.92 14.10 25.97
CA TYR A 216 31.95 15.10 26.18
C TYR A 216 31.95 15.62 27.62
N GLY A 217 30.78 15.92 28.19
CA GLY A 217 30.64 16.35 29.58
C GLY A 217 31.18 15.32 30.57
N GLN A 218 30.92 14.02 30.35
CA GLN A 218 31.44 12.94 31.21
C GLN A 218 32.97 12.81 31.13
N ASP A 219 33.55 12.92 29.94
CA ASP A 219 35.02 12.87 29.75
C ASP A 219 35.73 14.06 30.41
N VAL A 220 35.14 15.27 30.31
CA VAL A 220 35.66 16.47 30.99
C VAL A 220 35.58 16.31 32.51
N TRP A 221 34.47 15.79 33.05
CA TRP A 221 34.31 15.55 34.49
C TRP A 221 35.31 14.52 35.02
N ALA A 222 35.48 13.40 34.31
CA ALA A 222 36.44 12.35 34.67
C ALA A 222 37.89 12.86 34.66
N LYS A 223 38.24 13.74 33.72
CA LYS A 223 39.57 14.38 33.67
C LYS A 223 39.79 15.39 34.79
N GLN A 224 38.75 16.06 35.29
CA GLN A 224 38.87 16.96 36.44
C GLN A 224 39.05 16.20 37.76
N GLU A 225 38.35 15.08 37.95
CA GLU A 225 38.53 14.22 39.13
C GLU A 225 39.90 13.53 39.18
N ALA A 226 40.49 13.21 38.02
CA ALA A 226 41.83 12.60 37.96
C ALA A 226 42.99 13.56 38.27
N VAL A 227 42.73 14.87 38.33
CA VAL A 227 43.73 15.93 38.57
C VAL A 227 43.60 16.52 40.00
N ALA A 228 42.54 16.16 40.73
CA ALA A 228 42.30 16.53 42.12
C ALA A 228 42.89 15.49 43.09
#